data_AF-A0A0U5AXI3-F1
#
_entry.id   AF-A0A0U5AXI3-F1
#
_cell.length_a   1.000
_cell.length_b   1.000
_cell.length_c   1.000
_cell.angle_alpha   90.00
_cell.angle_beta   90.00
_cell.angle_gamma   90.00
#
_symmetry.space_group_name_H-M   'P 1'
#
loop_
_entity.id
_entity.type
_entity.pdbx_description
1 polymer ?
#
loop_
_entity_poly.entity_id
_entity_poly.type
_entity_poly.pdbx_seq_one_letter_code
_entity_poly.pdbx_strand_id
1 'polypeptide(L)'
;MLYEYGEIDKYREDSRIHVYHDSAEQVQSLVPESGETRADLVLSGIPFSFFPDQVRDAIVRSTRDVLKEDGMFLAYQTFFQRDVHLKVYMERYFSRVRDTYYLRNLPPMRLYEALP
;
A
#
# COMPACT_ATOMS: atom_id res chain seq x y z
N MET A 1 6.89 19.13 7.25
CA MET A 1 7.01 17.77 6.67
C MET A 1 8.50 17.36 6.58
N LEU A 2 9.27 17.57 7.67
CA LEU A 2 10.71 17.33 7.75
C LEU A 2 11.08 16.47 8.99
N TYR A 3 10.08 15.95 9.71
CA TYR A 3 10.27 15.26 10.99
C TYR A 3 10.36 13.73 10.88
N GLU A 4 10.10 13.13 9.70
CA GLU A 4 10.11 11.67 9.53
C GLU A 4 11.47 11.08 9.16
N TYR A 5 12.44 11.89 8.72
CA TYR A 5 13.72 11.39 8.19
C TYR A 5 14.69 10.89 9.28
N GLY A 6 14.66 11.47 10.48
CA GLY A 6 15.61 11.11 11.55
C GLY A 6 15.43 9.69 12.11
N GLU A 7 14.24 9.12 12.00
CA GLU A 7 13.94 7.79 12.53
C GLU A 7 14.29 6.65 11.56
N ILE A 8 14.39 6.94 10.26
CA ILE A 8 14.74 5.92 9.25
C ILE A 8 16.26 5.77 9.11
N ASP A 9 17.02 6.86 9.30
CA ASP A 9 18.49 6.86 9.24
C ASP A 9 19.14 5.85 10.18
N LYS A 10 18.49 5.53 11.32
CA LYS A 10 18.99 4.50 12.25
C LYS A 10 18.99 3.08 11.66
N TYR A 11 18.28 2.86 10.56
CA TYR A 11 18.21 1.61 9.83
C TYR A 11 19.07 1.59 8.56
N ARG A 12 19.85 2.65 8.28
CA ARG A 12 20.60 2.77 7.03
C ARG A 12 21.59 1.63 6.78
N GLU A 13 22.07 0.99 7.85
CA GLU A 13 23.01 -0.12 7.80
C GLU A 13 22.33 -1.50 7.89
N ASP A 14 21.00 -1.56 8.10
CA ASP A 14 20.25 -2.82 8.10
C ASP A 14 19.93 -3.23 6.67
N SER A 15 20.62 -4.24 6.16
CA SER A 15 20.47 -4.73 4.79
C SER A 15 19.09 -5.32 4.47
N ARG A 16 18.21 -5.50 5.46
CA ARG A 16 16.83 -5.95 5.26
C ARG A 16 15.88 -4.80 4.94
N ILE A 17 16.32 -3.55 5.11
CA ILE A 17 15.50 -2.36 4.91
C ILE A 17 16.01 -1.61 3.69
N HIS A 18 15.13 -1.46 2.71
CA HIS A 18 15.39 -0.67 1.51
C HIS A 18 14.45 0.53 1.51
N VAL A 19 15.01 1.73 1.36
CA VAL A 19 14.26 3.00 1.39
C VAL A 19 14.36 3.65 0.03
N TYR A 20 13.22 3.89 -0.59
CA TYR A 20 13.13 4.51 -1.91
C TYR A 20 12.38 5.84 -1.80
N HIS A 21 12.98 6.90 -2.35
CA HIS A 21 12.38 8.24 -2.41
C HIS A 21 11.68 8.43 -3.77
N ASP A 22 10.61 7.68 -4.00
CA ASP A 22 9.87 7.67 -5.28
C ASP A 22 8.35 7.54 -5.04
N SER A 23 7.56 7.68 -6.10
CA SER A 23 6.12 7.41 -6.09
C SER A 23 5.83 5.93 -5.91
N ALA A 24 4.79 5.62 -5.13
CA ALA A 24 4.27 4.26 -5.00
C ALA A 24 3.75 3.69 -6.34
N GLU A 25 3.44 4.54 -7.32
CA GLU A 25 3.10 4.13 -8.69
C GLU A 25 4.24 3.32 -9.32
N GLN A 26 5.49 3.61 -8.94
CA GLN A 26 6.70 3.03 -9.49
C GLN A 26 7.14 1.73 -8.79
N VAL A 27 6.32 1.15 -7.90
CA VAL A 27 6.69 -0.04 -7.12
C VAL A 27 7.19 -1.22 -7.97
N GLN A 28 6.73 -1.32 -9.22
CA GLN A 28 7.19 -2.34 -10.18
C GLN A 28 8.67 -2.25 -10.52
N SER A 29 9.25 -1.05 -10.59
CA SER A 29 10.69 -0.88 -10.82
C SER A 29 11.49 -1.01 -9.52
N LEU A 30 10.89 -0.63 -8.39
CA LEU A 30 11.57 -0.61 -7.09
C LEU A 30 11.75 -2.02 -6.48
N VAL A 31 10.79 -2.93 -6.66
CA VAL A 31 10.88 -4.29 -6.10
C VAL A 31 12.12 -5.04 -6.61
N PRO A 32 12.41 -5.09 -7.92
CA PRO A 32 13.67 -5.65 -8.44
C PRO A 32 14.94 -5.05 -7.85
N GLU A 33 14.95 -3.76 -7.52
CA GLU A 33 16.10 -3.09 -6.89
C GLU A 33 16.39 -3.59 -5.47
N SER A 34 15.41 -4.22 -4.81
CA SER A 34 15.59 -4.87 -3.51
C SER A 34 16.20 -6.28 -3.62
N GLY A 35 16.38 -6.79 -4.84
CA GLY A 35 16.80 -8.18 -5.11
C GLY A 35 15.64 -9.17 -5.15
N GLU A 36 14.42 -8.72 -4.87
CA GLU A 36 13.19 -9.52 -4.96
C GLU A 36 12.47 -9.31 -6.28
N THR A 37 11.66 -10.29 -6.69
CA THR A 37 10.84 -10.17 -7.92
C THR A 37 9.38 -9.89 -7.62
N ARG A 38 8.88 -10.37 -6.47
CA ARG A 38 7.50 -10.21 -6.03
C ARG A 38 7.40 -10.18 -4.51
N ALA A 39 6.41 -9.46 -3.99
CA ALA A 39 6.12 -9.34 -2.58
C ALA A 39 5.09 -10.39 -2.12
N ASP A 40 5.27 -10.89 -0.89
CA ASP A 40 4.27 -11.69 -0.17
C ASP A 40 3.15 -10.79 0.40
N LEU A 41 3.51 -9.58 0.84
CA LEU A 41 2.60 -8.62 1.44
C LEU A 41 2.97 -7.20 1.00
N VAL A 42 2.00 -6.45 0.52
CA VAL A 42 2.11 -4.99 0.39
C VAL A 42 1.25 -4.37 1.48
N LEU A 43 1.88 -3.61 2.38
CA LEU A 43 1.20 -2.85 3.42
C LEU A 43 1.19 -1.37 3.03
N SER A 44 0.01 -0.75 2.97
CA SER A 44 -0.12 0.65 2.56
C SER A 44 -0.90 1.49 3.57
N GLY A 45 -0.24 2.54 4.05
CA GLY A 45 -0.82 3.59 4.89
C GLY A 45 -0.97 4.93 4.19
N ILE A 46 -0.83 4.99 2.86
CA ILE A 46 -0.92 6.26 2.12
C ILE A 46 -2.38 6.74 2.04
N PRO A 47 -2.62 8.08 2.06
CA PRO A 47 -3.97 8.61 2.04
C PRO A 47 -4.57 8.58 0.63
N PHE A 48 -5.02 7.41 0.15
CA PHE A 48 -5.60 7.24 -1.19
C PHE A 48 -6.71 8.24 -1.54
N SER A 49 -7.46 8.73 -0.54
CA SER A 49 -8.50 9.74 -0.74
C SER A 49 -7.99 11.07 -1.29
N PHE A 50 -6.68 11.36 -1.19
CA PHE A 50 -6.06 12.61 -1.64
C PHE A 50 -5.57 12.55 -3.09
N PHE A 51 -5.55 11.37 -3.71
CA PHE A 51 -5.05 11.21 -5.07
C PHE A 51 -6.18 11.26 -6.12
N PRO A 52 -5.90 11.78 -7.33
CA PRO A 52 -6.79 11.64 -8.47
C PRO A 52 -7.08 10.17 -8.80
N ASP A 53 -8.21 9.92 -9.48
CA ASP A 53 -8.64 8.57 -9.88
C ASP A 53 -7.57 7.78 -10.62
N GLN A 54 -6.88 8.42 -11.57
CA GLN A 54 -5.84 7.80 -12.38
C GLN A 54 -4.64 7.33 -11.54
N VAL A 55 -4.24 8.13 -10.55
CA VAL A 55 -3.14 7.80 -9.64
C VAL A 55 -3.53 6.65 -8.72
N ARG A 56 -4.76 6.66 -8.20
CA ARG A 56 -5.27 5.54 -7.38
C ARG A 56 -5.27 4.23 -8.15
N ASP A 57 -5.79 4.26 -9.37
CA ASP A 57 -5.87 3.10 -10.26
C ASP A 57 -4.47 2.58 -10.61
N ALA A 58 -3.53 3.49 -10.93
CA ALA A 58 -2.14 3.17 -11.20
C ALA A 58 -1.45 2.50 -10.01
N ILE A 59 -1.59 3.03 -8.78
CA ILE A 59 -1.02 2.43 -7.57
C ILE A 59 -1.58 1.03 -7.32
N VAL A 60 -2.91 0.85 -7.44
CA VAL A 60 -3.53 -0.45 -7.17
C VAL A 60 -3.12 -1.48 -8.21
N ARG A 61 -3.09 -1.10 -9.49
CA ARG A 61 -2.60 -1.95 -10.58
C ARG A 61 -1.14 -2.33 -10.38
N SER A 62 -0.28 -1.35 -10.11
CA SER A 62 1.15 -1.61 -9.92
C SER A 62 1.41 -2.51 -8.72
N THR A 63 0.63 -2.33 -7.64
CA THR A 63 0.64 -3.21 -6.47
C THR A 63 0.23 -4.64 -6.80
N ARG A 64 -0.78 -4.86 -7.63
CA ARG A 64 -1.17 -6.23 -8.05
C ARG A 64 -0.03 -6.93 -8.80
N ASP A 65 0.60 -6.22 -9.72
CA ASP A 65 1.63 -6.79 -10.60
C ASP A 65 2.90 -7.21 -9.84
N VAL A 66 3.20 -6.58 -8.70
CA VAL A 66 4.33 -6.95 -7.84
C VAL A 66 4.00 -8.03 -6.81
N LEU A 67 2.73 -8.43 -6.66
CA LEU A 67 2.34 -9.46 -5.69
C LEU A 67 2.52 -10.87 -6.26
N LYS A 68 2.95 -11.80 -5.40
CA LYS A 68 2.87 -13.24 -5.66
C LYS A 68 1.40 -13.67 -5.80
N GLU A 69 1.15 -14.85 -6.39
CA GLU A 69 -0.22 -15.36 -6.57
C GLU A 69 -0.91 -15.68 -5.24
N ASP A 70 -0.15 -15.97 -4.19
CA ASP A 70 -0.62 -16.19 -2.81
C ASP A 70 -0.38 -14.97 -1.90
N GLY A 71 0.04 -13.84 -2.46
CA GLY A 71 0.31 -12.62 -1.73
C GLY A 71 -0.96 -11.86 -1.32
N MET A 72 -0.79 -10.78 -0.56
CA MET A 72 -1.90 -9.92 -0.13
C MET A 72 -1.56 -8.44 -0.24
N PHE A 73 -2.51 -7.65 -0.71
CA PHE A 73 -2.49 -6.21 -0.55
C PHE A 73 -3.33 -5.81 0.67
N LEU A 74 -2.67 -5.22 1.68
CA LEU A 74 -3.29 -4.73 2.90
C LEU A 74 -3.18 -3.20 2.96
N ALA A 75 -4.30 -2.51 2.82
CA ALA A 75 -4.36 -1.06 2.96
C ALA A 75 -5.22 -0.66 4.15
N TYR A 76 -4.87 0.42 4.83
CA TYR A 76 -5.68 0.93 5.94
C TYR A 76 -5.91 2.44 5.79
N GLN A 77 -7.09 2.88 6.19
CA GLN A 77 -7.51 4.28 6.14
C GLN A 77 -8.23 4.66 7.42
N THR A 78 -8.16 5.94 7.80
CA THR A 78 -8.99 6.44 8.88
C THR A 78 -10.45 6.46 8.44
N PHE A 79 -11.38 6.11 9.33
CA PHE A 79 -12.79 5.90 8.97
C PHE A 79 -13.50 7.15 8.41
N PHE A 80 -12.93 8.34 8.62
CA PHE A 80 -13.45 9.60 8.08
C PHE A 80 -13.10 9.83 6.60
N GLN A 81 -12.15 9.07 6.04
CA GLN A 81 -11.85 9.12 4.61
C GLN A 81 -12.99 8.42 3.85
N ARG A 82 -13.71 9.20 3.03
CA ARG A 82 -14.95 8.79 2.34
C ARG A 82 -14.83 7.40 1.70
N ASP A 83 -15.76 6.54 2.06
CA ASP A 83 -15.85 5.10 1.79
C ASP A 83 -15.78 4.62 0.32
N VAL A 84 -15.69 5.50 -0.67
CA VAL A 84 -16.23 5.21 -2.01
C VAL A 84 -15.17 4.80 -3.04
N HIS A 85 -13.87 4.82 -2.71
CA HIS A 85 -12.86 4.78 -3.77
C HIS A 85 -11.96 3.54 -3.75
N LEU A 86 -11.23 3.25 -2.66
CA LEU A 86 -10.15 2.26 -2.75
C LEU A 86 -10.63 0.85 -3.11
N LYS A 87 -11.71 0.37 -2.49
CA LYS A 87 -12.28 -0.96 -2.75
C LYS A 87 -12.65 -1.14 -4.23
N VAL A 88 -13.24 -0.11 -4.86
CA VAL A 88 -13.62 -0.13 -6.28
C VAL A 88 -12.40 -0.27 -7.19
N TYR A 89 -11.27 0.35 -6.85
CA TYR A 89 -10.03 0.17 -7.59
C TYR A 89 -9.44 -1.22 -7.37
N MET A 90 -9.45 -1.72 -6.13
CA MET A 90 -8.97 -3.08 -5.81
C MET A 90 -9.77 -4.15 -6.56
N GLU A 91 -11.10 -4.03 -6.62
CA GLU A 91 -11.98 -4.99 -7.29
C GLU A 91 -11.75 -5.08 -8.82
N ARG A 92 -11.02 -4.14 -9.43
CA ARG A 92 -10.64 -4.21 -10.86
C ARG A 92 -9.50 -5.18 -11.14
N TYR A 93 -8.62 -5.39 -10.17
CA TYR A 93 -7.33 -6.08 -10.36
C TYR A 93 -7.14 -7.30 -9.45
N PHE A 94 -7.95 -7.43 -8.41
CA PHE A 94 -7.85 -8.48 -7.40
C PHE A 94 -9.09 -9.38 -7.44
N SER A 95 -8.90 -10.68 -7.36
CA SER A 95 -9.99 -11.66 -7.40
C SER A 95 -10.92 -11.59 -6.18
N ARG A 96 -10.39 -11.16 -5.03
CA ARG A 96 -11.15 -11.06 -3.79
C ARG A 96 -10.73 -9.85 -2.98
N VAL A 97 -11.70 -9.00 -2.68
CA VAL A 97 -11.51 -7.79 -1.87
C VAL A 97 -12.49 -7.79 -0.70
N ARG A 98 -11.98 -7.51 0.50
CA ARG A 98 -12.76 -7.37 1.72
C ARG A 98 -12.36 -6.10 2.45
N ASP A 99 -13.29 -5.56 3.21
CA ASP A 99 -13.01 -4.45 4.08
C ASP A 99 -13.68 -4.64 5.44
N THR A 100 -13.03 -4.19 6.50
CA THR A 100 -13.50 -4.34 7.88
C THR A 100 -13.16 -3.11 8.70
N TYR A 101 -14.08 -2.66 9.56
CA TYR A 101 -13.79 -1.59 10.52
C TYR A 101 -13.16 -2.16 11.80
N TYR A 102 -12.02 -1.58 12.17
CA TYR A 102 -11.32 -1.83 13.42
C TYR A 102 -11.54 -0.63 14.36
N LEU A 103 -12.64 -0.69 15.11
CA LEU A 103 -13.07 0.38 16.03
C LEU A 103 -12.20 0.51 17.28
N ARG A 104 -11.33 -0.47 17.56
CA ARG A 104 -10.36 -0.41 18.66
C ARG A 104 -9.20 0.54 18.39
N ASN A 105 -9.04 1.01 17.16
CA ASN A 105 -8.10 2.07 16.82
C ASN A 105 -8.67 3.44 17.21
N LEU A 106 -7.79 4.38 17.60
CA LEU A 106 -8.16 5.77 17.88
C LEU A 106 -7.35 6.70 16.97
N PRO A 107 -7.93 7.24 15.87
CA PRO A 107 -9.31 7.07 15.42
C PRO A 107 -9.58 5.68 14.83
N PRO A 108 -10.86 5.22 14.76
CA PRO A 108 -11.22 4.00 14.07
C PRO A 108 -10.62 3.91 12.67
N MET A 109 -10.19 2.72 12.28
CA MET A 109 -9.60 2.49 10.95
C MET A 109 -10.44 1.50 10.18
N ARG A 110 -10.49 1.69 8.86
CA ARG A 110 -11.01 0.71 7.91
C ARG A 110 -9.82 0.01 7.27
N LEU A 111 -9.79 -1.31 7.37
CA LEU A 111 -8.80 -2.17 6.74
C LEU A 111 -9.39 -2.69 5.43
N TYR A 112 -8.57 -2.73 4.38
CA TYR A 112 -8.89 -3.29 3.08
C TYR A 112 -7.89 -4.42 2.80
N GLU A 113 -8.41 -5.61 2.54
CA GLU A 113 -7.65 -6.82 2.24
C GLU A 113 -7.99 -7.24 0.81
N ALA A 114 -6.98 -7.32 -0.06
CA ALA A 114 -7.15 -7.75 -1.44
C ALA A 114 -6.19 -8.90 -1.78
N LEU A 115 -6.76 -9.97 -2.33
CA LEU A 115 -6.03 -11.16 -2.78
C LEU A 115 -6.02 -11.20 -4.32
N PRO A 116 -4.85 -11.44 -4.94
CA PRO A 116 -4.63 -11.65 -6.37
C PRO A 116 -5.77 -12.30 -7.14
#